data_AF-A0A1I8BRG6-F1
#
_entry.id   AF-A0A1I8BRG6-F1
#
_cell.length_a   1.000
_cell.length_b   1.000
_cell.length_c   1.000
_cell.angle_alpha   90.00
_cell.angle_beta   90.00
_cell.angle_gamma   90.00
#
_symmetry.space_group_name_H-M   'P 1'
#
loop_
_entity.id
_entity.type
_entity.pdbx_description
1 polymer ?
#
loop_
_entity_poly.entity_id
_entity_poly.type
_entity_poly.pdbx_seq_one_letter_code
_entity_poly.pdbx_strand_id
1 'polypeptide(L)'
;MGTLASPTGAQIALPFYVQFKNEQEALEYAKEYLEPFNILGKTACIIWDSEVGKQLLSTFVLSDEALAFLVARDLYGVQRPFLLTQVFTFMLCFYTLHIFVYKGDSIVFLIALPILAGMAIYSAFGWNKLAIYLNEYHADVMAANLSVMHTKGGQEYYLKFLTRNRILRNLVNGGDKLFSPIGEVKMSIAKYVSRYDGINDVSSDNDQLTLSILGDDLAQ
;
A
#
# COMPACT_ATOMS: atom_id res chain seq x y z
N MET A 1 -2.70 11.90 -2.21
CA MET A 1 -3.69 10.98 -1.61
C MET A 1 -5.06 11.62 -1.76
N GLY A 2 -5.97 10.99 -2.49
CA GLY A 2 -7.36 11.46 -2.64
C GLY A 2 -8.13 11.34 -1.33
N THR A 3 -9.15 12.19 -1.14
CA THR A 3 -10.06 12.14 0.02
C THR A 3 -11.43 11.70 -0.46
N LEU A 4 -12.06 10.77 0.27
CA LEU A 4 -13.24 10.03 -0.22
C LEU A 4 -14.40 9.99 0.77
N ALA A 5 -14.36 10.81 1.82
CA ALA A 5 -15.53 11.02 2.66
C ALA A 5 -16.42 12.14 2.07
N SER A 6 -16.92 11.93 0.85
CA SER A 6 -17.95 12.78 0.24
C SER A 6 -19.17 11.91 -0.02
N PRO A 7 -20.37 12.26 0.48
CA PRO A 7 -21.61 11.53 0.18
C PRO A 7 -21.95 11.46 -1.32
N THR A 8 -21.28 12.22 -2.18
CA THR A 8 -21.66 12.43 -3.59
C THR A 8 -20.64 11.94 -4.63
N GLY A 9 -19.59 11.20 -4.24
CA GLY A 9 -18.72 10.55 -5.23
C GLY A 9 -17.30 10.25 -4.76
N ALA A 10 -16.49 9.73 -5.68
CA ALA A 10 -15.10 9.39 -5.42
C ALA A 10 -14.14 10.36 -6.13
N GLN A 11 -13.33 11.10 -5.36
CA GLN A 11 -12.16 11.82 -5.85
C GLN A 11 -10.93 10.90 -5.89
N ILE A 12 -10.61 10.39 -7.07
CA ILE A 12 -9.39 9.60 -7.31
C ILE A 12 -8.30 10.56 -7.79
N ALA A 13 -7.19 10.60 -7.07
CA ALA A 13 -6.01 11.32 -7.55
C ALA A 13 -5.27 10.42 -8.55
N LEU A 14 -4.98 10.94 -9.74
CA LEU A 14 -4.19 10.19 -10.71
C LEU A 14 -2.78 9.92 -10.15
N PRO A 15 -2.23 8.71 -10.38
CA PRO A 15 -0.87 8.41 -9.99
C PRO A 15 0.12 9.39 -10.63
N PHE A 16 1.13 9.80 -9.87
CA PHE A 16 2.22 10.67 -10.32
C PHE A 16 2.86 10.21 -11.64
N TYR A 17 2.91 8.90 -11.87
CA TYR A 17 3.54 8.29 -13.04
C TYR A 17 2.78 8.49 -14.36
N VAL A 18 1.48 8.84 -14.30
CA VAL A 18 0.64 9.01 -15.50
C VAL A 18 1.16 10.10 -16.43
N GLN A 19 1.92 11.07 -15.91
CA GLN A 19 2.42 12.20 -16.69
C GLN A 19 3.67 11.86 -17.53
N PHE A 20 4.28 10.68 -17.37
CA PHE A 20 5.52 10.32 -18.06
C PHE A 20 5.28 9.24 -19.11
N LYS A 21 5.40 9.59 -20.39
CA LYS A 21 5.35 8.60 -21.49
C LYS A 21 6.72 8.04 -21.82
N ASN A 22 7.76 8.83 -21.61
CA ASN A 22 9.13 8.47 -21.92
C ASN A 22 10.10 8.99 -20.85
N GLU A 23 11.32 8.46 -20.85
CA GLU A 23 12.35 8.83 -19.87
C GLU A 23 12.80 10.29 -20.00
N GLN A 24 12.66 10.88 -21.19
CA GLN A 24 13.05 12.26 -21.47
C GLN A 24 12.10 13.26 -20.79
N GLU A 25 10.78 13.04 -20.87
CA GLU A 25 9.76 13.80 -20.14
C GLU A 25 9.96 13.66 -18.63
N ALA A 26 10.28 12.45 -18.15
CA ALA A 26 10.59 12.24 -16.75
C ALA A 26 11.86 13.00 -16.31
N LEU A 27 12.89 13.05 -17.15
CA LEU A 27 14.13 13.78 -16.91
C LEU A 27 13.89 15.29 -16.83
N GLU A 28 13.15 15.84 -17.79
CA GLU A 28 12.82 17.27 -17.86
C GLU A 28 12.03 17.69 -16.62
N TYR A 29 10.99 16.92 -16.28
CA TYR A 29 10.22 17.15 -15.06
C TYR A 29 11.07 17.05 -13.80
N ALA A 30 11.98 16.08 -13.74
CA ALA A 30 12.83 15.88 -12.56
C ALA A 30 13.78 17.05 -12.31
N LYS A 31 14.37 17.60 -13.36
CA LYS A 31 15.24 18.79 -13.28
C LYS A 31 14.47 20.04 -12.84
N GLU A 32 13.23 20.19 -13.30
CA GLU A 32 12.44 21.39 -13.01
C GLU A 32 11.76 21.35 -11.63
N TYR A 33 11.23 20.19 -11.24
CA TYR A 33 10.31 20.08 -10.09
C TYR A 33 10.79 19.17 -8.96
N LEU A 34 11.80 18.31 -9.20
CA LEU A 34 12.25 17.33 -8.22
C LEU A 34 13.58 17.69 -7.55
N GLU A 35 14.09 18.91 -7.71
CA GLU A 35 15.30 19.39 -7.05
C GLU A 35 14.98 20.38 -5.90
N PRO A 36 15.29 20.06 -4.62
CA PRO A 36 15.81 18.78 -4.10
C PRO A 36 14.73 17.69 -4.01
N PHE A 37 15.12 16.43 -4.19
CA PHE A 37 14.16 15.33 -4.20
C PHE A 37 13.75 14.96 -2.78
N ASN A 38 12.49 15.21 -2.43
CA ASN A 38 11.96 14.98 -1.10
C ASN A 38 11.26 13.62 -1.01
N ILE A 39 11.75 12.75 -0.14
CA ILE A 39 11.18 11.42 0.10
C ILE A 39 11.13 11.12 1.61
N LEU A 40 9.93 10.81 2.12
CA LEU A 40 9.70 10.44 3.54
C LEU A 40 10.33 11.42 4.55
N GLY A 41 10.27 12.73 4.25
CA GLY A 41 10.83 13.78 5.11
C GLY A 41 12.36 13.90 5.07
N LYS A 42 13.01 13.28 4.07
CA LYS A 42 14.44 13.43 3.79
C LYS A 42 14.65 13.97 2.39
N THR A 43 15.72 14.73 2.21
CA THR A 43 16.17 15.23 0.92
C THR A 43 17.23 14.31 0.33
N ALA A 44 17.14 14.07 -0.98
CA ALA A 44 18.21 13.51 -1.79
C ALA A 44 18.62 14.53 -2.84
N CYS A 45 19.93 14.75 -2.97
CA CYS A 45 20.51 15.50 -4.08
C CYS A 45 20.87 14.47 -5.16
N ILE A 46 20.12 14.50 -6.27
CA ILE A 46 20.25 13.52 -7.34
C ILE A 46 20.75 14.25 -8.57
N ILE A 47 21.86 13.79 -9.13
CA ILE A 47 22.33 14.27 -10.44
C ILE A 47 21.56 13.47 -11.49
N TRP A 48 20.50 14.05 -12.05
CA TRP A 48 19.57 13.32 -12.93
C TRP A 48 20.23 12.78 -14.21
N ASP A 49 21.24 13.48 -14.74
CA ASP A 49 21.99 13.04 -15.93
C ASP A 49 22.98 11.90 -15.65
N SER A 50 23.21 11.55 -14.37
CA SER A 50 24.09 10.44 -13.99
C SER A 50 23.46 9.08 -14.31
N GLU A 51 24.27 8.03 -14.39
CA GLU A 51 23.80 6.66 -14.60
C GLU A 51 22.77 6.24 -13.54
N VAL A 52 23.00 6.59 -12.27
CA VAL A 52 22.06 6.30 -11.19
C VAL A 52 20.78 7.13 -11.32
N GLY A 53 20.87 8.37 -11.79
CA GLY A 53 19.74 9.23 -12.10
C GLY A 53 18.86 8.63 -13.21
N LYS A 54 19.46 8.16 -14.30
CA LYS A 54 18.76 7.49 -15.40
C LYS A 54 18.10 6.19 -14.95
N GLN A 55 18.79 5.37 -14.17
CA GLN A 55 18.21 4.16 -13.57
C GLN A 55 17.04 4.47 -12.64
N LEU A 56 17.06 5.60 -11.94
CA LEU A 56 15.94 6.04 -11.13
C LEU A 56 14.77 6.51 -12.00
N LEU A 57 15.04 7.27 -13.06
CA LEU A 57 14.02 7.79 -13.98
C LEU A 57 13.29 6.69 -14.75
N SER A 58 13.98 5.61 -15.12
CA SER A 58 13.35 4.46 -15.78
C SER A 58 12.31 3.75 -14.89
N THR A 59 12.38 3.94 -13.56
CA THR A 59 11.36 3.46 -12.62
C THR A 59 10.13 4.36 -12.52
N PHE A 60 10.18 5.59 -13.04
CA PHE A 60 9.05 6.52 -13.06
C PHE A 60 8.16 6.33 -14.29
N VAL A 61 8.73 5.89 -15.41
CA VAL A 61 7.99 5.55 -16.61
C VAL A 61 7.32 4.19 -16.39
N LEU A 62 6.01 4.11 -16.55
CA LEU A 62 5.22 2.88 -16.40
C LEU A 62 4.53 2.55 -17.73
N SER A 63 4.33 1.27 -18.01
CA SER A 63 3.47 0.83 -19.11
C SER A 63 2.00 1.21 -18.89
N ASP A 64 1.21 1.20 -19.97
CA ASP A 64 -0.24 1.41 -19.89
C ASP A 64 -0.92 0.36 -19.01
N GLU A 65 -0.43 -0.89 -19.05
CA GLU A 65 -0.88 -1.97 -18.18
C GLU A 65 -0.62 -1.67 -16.70
N ALA A 66 0.57 -1.16 -16.36
CA ALA A 66 0.92 -0.79 -14.99
C ALA A 66 0.10 0.43 -14.50
N LEU A 67 -0.17 1.39 -15.39
CA LEU A 67 -1.06 2.52 -15.08
C LEU A 67 -2.51 2.07 -14.88
N ALA A 68 -3.02 1.18 -15.72
CA ALA A 68 -4.36 0.61 -15.59
C ALA A 68 -4.51 -0.16 -14.26
N PHE A 69 -3.52 -0.99 -13.91
CA PHE A 69 -3.45 -1.66 -12.61
C PHE A 69 -3.51 -0.66 -11.46
N LEU A 70 -2.73 0.43 -11.52
CA LEU A 70 -2.70 1.43 -10.45
C LEU A 70 -4.06 2.11 -10.24
N VAL A 71 -4.74 2.48 -11.32
CA VAL A 71 -6.07 3.08 -11.25
C VAL A 71 -7.08 2.09 -10.67
N ALA A 72 -7.06 0.83 -11.13
CA ALA A 72 -7.94 -0.22 -10.62
C ALA A 72 -7.71 -0.49 -9.12
N ARG A 73 -6.45 -0.60 -8.70
CA ARG A 73 -6.09 -0.79 -7.30
C ARG A 73 -6.58 0.36 -6.43
N ASP A 74 -6.36 1.59 -6.86
CA ASP A 74 -6.79 2.75 -6.10
C ASP A 74 -8.33 2.81 -5.99
N LEU A 75 -9.06 2.34 -7.02
CA LEU A 75 -10.52 2.19 -7.00
C LEU A 75 -11.00 1.13 -5.99
N TYR A 76 -10.35 -0.05 -5.92
CA TYR A 76 -10.66 -1.06 -4.91
C TYR A 76 -10.27 -0.62 -3.50
N GLY A 77 -9.17 0.13 -3.37
CA GLY A 77 -8.68 0.67 -2.10
C GLY A 77 -9.61 1.69 -1.44
N VAL A 78 -10.59 2.23 -2.18
CA VAL A 78 -11.62 3.16 -1.69
C VAL A 78 -12.56 2.52 -0.68
N GLN A 79 -12.83 1.21 -0.79
CA GLN A 79 -13.77 0.51 0.06
C GLN A 79 -13.18 0.22 1.44
N ARG A 80 -12.91 1.26 2.24
CA ARG A 80 -12.55 1.10 3.64
C ARG A 80 -13.83 1.00 4.49
N PRO A 81 -14.19 -0.16 5.06
CA PRO A 81 -15.16 -0.18 6.15
C PRO A 81 -14.51 0.49 7.37
N PHE A 82 -14.75 1.80 7.51
CA PHE A 82 -14.31 2.57 8.66
C PHE A 82 -15.28 2.36 9.84
N LEU A 83 -14.71 2.30 11.05
CA LEU A 83 -15.33 2.57 12.37
C LEU A 83 -16.21 1.56 13.10
N LEU A 84 -16.79 0.53 12.49
CA LEU A 84 -17.68 -0.34 13.30
C LEU A 84 -16.95 -0.99 14.49
N THR A 85 -15.72 -1.46 14.29
CA THR A 85 -14.96 -2.17 15.34
C THR A 85 -14.46 -1.27 16.46
N GLN A 86 -14.16 0.00 16.19
CA GLN A 86 -13.77 0.95 17.24
C GLN A 86 -14.94 1.29 18.17
N VAL A 87 -16.15 1.39 17.62
CA VAL A 87 -17.38 1.58 18.39
C VAL A 87 -17.66 0.37 19.27
N PHE A 88 -17.49 -0.86 18.76
CA PHE A 88 -17.69 -2.09 19.56
C PHE A 88 -16.71 -2.20 20.73
N THR A 89 -15.42 -1.90 20.53
CA THR A 89 -14.43 -1.94 21.62
C THR A 89 -14.75 -0.92 22.71
N PHE A 90 -15.15 0.30 22.32
CA PHE A 90 -15.58 1.33 23.27
C PHE A 90 -16.83 0.91 24.05
N MET A 91 -17.86 0.38 23.37
CA MET A 91 -19.09 -0.10 24.00
C MET A 91 -18.83 -1.24 24.98
N LEU A 92 -17.93 -2.17 24.65
CA LEU A 92 -17.56 -3.28 25.52
C LEU A 92 -16.80 -2.82 26.78
N CYS A 93 -15.92 -1.83 26.66
CA CYS A 93 -15.26 -1.21 27.81
C CYS A 93 -16.27 -0.49 28.72
N PHE A 94 -17.20 0.29 28.15
CA PHE A 94 -18.23 0.95 28.95
C PHE A 94 -19.17 -0.06 29.64
N TYR A 95 -19.54 -1.14 28.96
CA TYR A 95 -20.38 -2.19 29.53
C TYR A 95 -19.69 -2.92 30.70
N THR A 96 -18.43 -3.30 30.51
CA THR A 96 -17.64 -3.96 31.57
C THR A 96 -17.43 -3.03 32.76
N LEU A 97 -17.16 -1.75 32.53
CA LEU A 97 -17.07 -0.74 33.59
C LEU A 97 -18.39 -0.54 34.34
N HIS A 98 -19.53 -0.55 33.64
CA HIS A 98 -20.84 -0.43 34.27
C HIS A 98 -21.09 -1.58 35.26
N ILE A 99 -20.68 -2.81 34.94
CA ILE A 99 -20.82 -3.97 35.84
C ILE A 99 -19.98 -3.79 37.11
N PHE A 100 -18.73 -3.31 36.99
CA PHE A 100 -17.86 -3.11 38.14
C PHE A 100 -18.27 -1.93 39.03
N VAL A 101 -18.79 -0.85 38.46
CA VAL A 101 -19.27 0.32 39.22
C VAL A 101 -20.55 0.02 39.99
N TYR A 102 -21.47 -0.76 39.42
CA TYR A 102 -22.74 -1.08 40.09
C TYR A 102 -22.63 -2.20 41.13
N LYS A 103 -21.58 -3.02 41.09
CA LYS A 103 -21.44 -4.21 41.95
C LYS A 103 -20.14 -4.29 42.76
N GLY A 104 -19.19 -3.37 42.59
CA GLY A 104 -17.82 -3.50 43.09
C GLY A 104 -17.28 -2.30 43.86
N ASP A 105 -16.20 -2.56 44.61
CA ASP A 105 -15.47 -1.61 45.45
C ASP A 105 -14.69 -0.57 44.60
N SER A 106 -14.66 0.69 45.04
CA SER A 106 -14.14 1.83 44.25
C SER A 106 -12.64 1.72 43.91
N ILE A 107 -11.88 0.93 44.68
CA ILE A 107 -10.45 0.69 44.45
C ILE A 107 -10.23 -0.23 43.24
N VAL A 108 -11.09 -1.23 43.06
CA VAL A 108 -11.01 -2.15 41.91
C VAL A 108 -11.24 -1.38 40.61
N PHE A 109 -12.14 -0.39 40.62
CA PHE A 109 -12.39 0.48 39.48
C PHE A 109 -11.14 1.28 39.08
N LEU A 110 -10.44 1.88 40.05
CA LEU A 110 -9.27 2.73 39.80
C LEU A 110 -8.11 1.94 39.18
N ILE A 111 -7.98 0.66 39.52
CA ILE A 111 -6.95 -0.23 38.99
C ILE A 111 -7.37 -0.86 37.66
N ALA A 112 -8.62 -1.35 37.55
CA ALA A 112 -9.09 -2.08 36.37
C ALA A 112 -9.28 -1.17 35.15
N LEU A 113 -9.77 0.06 35.34
CA LEU A 113 -10.03 1.00 34.26
C LEU A 113 -8.79 1.29 33.38
N PRO A 114 -7.62 1.69 33.92
CA PRO A 114 -6.45 1.98 33.09
C PRO A 114 -5.92 0.73 32.36
N ILE A 115 -6.05 -0.46 32.96
CA ILE A 115 -5.65 -1.72 32.32
C ILE A 115 -6.57 -2.03 31.14
N LEU A 116 -7.90 -1.97 31.36
CA LEU A 116 -8.89 -2.19 30.30
C LEU A 116 -8.78 -1.15 29.19
N ALA A 117 -8.59 0.12 29.53
CA ALA A 117 -8.36 1.19 28.57
C ALA A 117 -7.06 0.98 27.77
N GLY A 118 -5.98 0.57 28.43
CA GLY A 118 -4.71 0.25 27.78
C GLY A 118 -4.85 -0.90 26.77
N MET A 119 -5.54 -1.98 27.16
CA MET A 119 -5.85 -3.09 26.26
C MET A 119 -6.73 -2.67 25.08
N ALA A 120 -7.77 -1.88 25.34
CA ALA A 120 -8.67 -1.37 24.30
C ALA A 120 -7.94 -0.53 23.26
N ILE A 121 -7.07 0.39 23.71
CA ILE A 121 -6.24 1.23 22.85
C ILE A 121 -5.28 0.36 22.03
N TYR A 122 -4.58 -0.58 22.68
CA TYR A 122 -3.65 -1.49 22.01
C TYR A 122 -4.35 -2.34 20.93
N SER A 123 -5.49 -2.94 21.27
CA SER A 123 -6.32 -3.70 20.34
C SER A 123 -6.85 -2.84 19.20
N ALA A 124 -7.26 -1.60 19.47
CA ALA A 124 -7.71 -0.67 18.43
C ALA A 124 -6.59 -0.34 17.44
N PHE A 125 -5.36 -0.10 17.91
CA PHE A 125 -4.20 0.10 17.05
C PHE A 125 -3.85 -1.15 16.23
N GLY A 126 -3.86 -2.34 16.86
CA GLY A 126 -3.60 -3.61 16.18
C GLY A 126 -4.64 -3.88 15.08
N TRP A 127 -5.92 -3.70 15.39
CA TRP A 127 -7.01 -3.88 14.43
C TRP A 127 -6.93 -2.88 13.29
N ASN A 128 -6.60 -1.62 13.58
CA ASN A 128 -6.43 -0.60 12.56
C ASN A 128 -5.30 -0.96 11.57
N LYS A 129 -4.15 -1.42 12.08
CA LYS A 129 -3.05 -1.90 11.24
C LYS A 129 -3.45 -3.10 10.38
N LEU A 130 -4.14 -4.07 10.96
CA LEU A 130 -4.63 -5.25 10.23
C LEU A 130 -5.64 -4.85 9.14
N ALA A 131 -6.57 -3.96 9.44
CA ALA A 131 -7.56 -3.49 8.48
C ALA A 131 -6.90 -2.76 7.30
N ILE A 132 -5.88 -1.93 7.56
CA ILE A 132 -5.09 -1.28 6.50
C ILE A 132 -4.37 -2.32 5.65
N TYR A 133 -3.70 -3.30 6.29
CA TYR A 133 -3.01 -4.38 5.60
C TYR A 133 -3.95 -5.16 4.67
N LEU A 134 -5.08 -5.65 5.20
CA LEU A 134 -6.04 -6.45 4.45
C LEU A 134 -6.65 -5.65 3.31
N ASN A 135 -6.98 -4.38 3.53
CA ASN A 135 -7.54 -3.51 2.50
C ASN A 135 -6.55 -3.26 1.35
N GLU A 136 -5.28 -2.95 1.67
CA GLU A 136 -4.26 -2.72 0.65
C GLU A 136 -3.94 -4.00 -0.13
N TYR A 137 -3.77 -5.13 0.56
CA TYR A 137 -3.53 -6.42 -0.07
C TYR A 137 -4.70 -6.85 -0.96
N HIS A 138 -5.93 -6.76 -0.44
CA HIS A 138 -7.14 -7.07 -1.21
C HIS A 138 -7.27 -6.19 -2.45
N ALA A 139 -7.01 -4.89 -2.34
CA ALA A 139 -7.08 -3.98 -3.47
C ALA A 139 -6.10 -4.36 -4.60
N ASP A 140 -4.88 -4.79 -4.28
CA ASP A 140 -3.92 -5.25 -5.30
C ASP A 140 -4.37 -6.55 -5.95
N VAL A 141 -4.78 -7.54 -5.14
CA VAL A 141 -5.20 -8.84 -5.65
C VAL A 141 -6.43 -8.70 -6.53
N MET A 142 -7.40 -7.87 -6.15
CA MET A 142 -8.59 -7.61 -6.98
C MET A 142 -8.23 -6.86 -8.27
N ALA A 143 -7.35 -5.86 -8.21
CA ALA A 143 -6.89 -5.16 -9.40
C ALA A 143 -6.15 -6.10 -10.36
N ALA A 144 -5.26 -6.96 -9.85
CA ALA A 144 -4.54 -7.94 -10.65
C ALA A 144 -5.46 -8.96 -11.31
N ASN A 145 -6.53 -9.39 -10.62
CA ASN A 145 -7.51 -10.36 -11.12
C ASN A 145 -8.44 -9.82 -12.22
N LEU A 146 -8.45 -8.51 -12.50
CA LEU A 146 -9.32 -7.96 -13.55
C LEU A 146 -9.01 -8.51 -14.94
N SER A 147 -7.73 -8.71 -15.25
CA SER A 147 -7.26 -9.33 -16.49
C SER A 147 -5.78 -9.65 -16.41
N VAL A 148 -5.29 -10.51 -17.31
CA VAL A 148 -3.86 -10.82 -17.46
C VAL A 148 -3.01 -9.56 -17.66
N MET A 149 -3.54 -8.55 -18.34
CA MET A 149 -2.84 -7.27 -18.53
C MET A 149 -2.66 -6.53 -17.20
N HIS A 150 -3.68 -6.53 -16.34
CA HIS A 150 -3.56 -5.91 -15.02
C HIS A 150 -2.61 -6.70 -14.10
N THR A 151 -2.59 -8.03 -14.20
CA THR A 151 -1.61 -8.86 -13.48
C THR A 151 -0.18 -8.46 -13.86
N LYS A 152 0.14 -8.40 -15.17
CA LYS A 152 1.45 -7.99 -15.68
C LYS A 152 1.80 -6.55 -15.29
N GLY A 153 0.82 -5.65 -15.38
CA GLY A 153 0.97 -4.26 -14.95
C GLY A 153 1.30 -4.13 -13.46
N GLY A 154 0.64 -4.93 -12.62
CA GLY A 154 0.94 -5.01 -11.19
C GLY A 154 2.36 -5.48 -10.92
N GLN A 155 2.81 -6.53 -11.60
CA GLN A 155 4.19 -7.03 -11.47
C GLN A 155 5.22 -5.97 -11.84
N GLU A 156 5.05 -5.30 -12.99
CA GLU A 156 5.93 -4.21 -13.42
C GLU A 156 5.99 -3.09 -12.39
N TYR A 157 4.81 -2.63 -11.93
CA TYR A 157 4.72 -1.53 -10.98
C TYR A 157 5.50 -1.83 -9.70
N TYR A 158 5.29 -3.00 -9.08
CA TYR A 158 5.98 -3.37 -7.85
C TYR A 158 7.47 -3.57 -8.04
N LEU A 159 7.88 -4.16 -9.15
CA LEU A 159 9.30 -4.33 -9.47
C LEU A 159 10.01 -2.97 -9.61
N LYS A 160 9.41 -2.02 -10.34
CA LYS A 160 9.92 -0.65 -10.47
C LYS A 160 9.88 0.10 -9.15
N PHE A 161 8.82 -0.06 -8.35
CA PHE A 161 8.69 0.53 -7.02
C PHE A 161 9.79 0.07 -6.06
N LEU A 162 10.03 -1.24 -5.96
CA LEU A 162 11.06 -1.80 -5.09
C LEU A 162 12.46 -1.43 -5.58
N THR A 163 12.70 -1.47 -6.90
CA THR A 163 13.96 -1.06 -7.51
C THR A 163 14.27 0.40 -7.21
N ARG A 164 13.29 1.29 -7.37
CA ARG A 164 13.40 2.71 -7.01
C ARG A 164 13.82 2.88 -5.56
N ASN A 165 13.10 2.23 -4.65
CA ASN A 165 13.37 2.38 -3.22
C ASN A 165 14.77 1.85 -2.85
N ARG A 166 15.24 0.80 -3.52
CA ARG A 166 16.60 0.30 -3.37
C ARG A 166 17.65 1.31 -3.85
N ILE A 167 17.41 2.01 -4.95
CA ILE A 167 18.28 3.10 -5.43
C ILE A 167 18.27 4.24 -4.40
N LEU A 168 17.09 4.69 -3.97
CA LEU A 168 16.92 5.77 -3.00
C LEU A 168 17.53 5.45 -1.63
N ARG A 169 17.55 4.17 -1.22
CA ARG A 169 18.24 3.72 -0.01
C ARG A 169 19.71 4.16 0.02
N ASN A 170 20.36 4.18 -1.14
CA ASN A 170 21.79 4.51 -1.26
C ASN A 170 22.03 6.00 -1.54
N LEU A 171 21.01 6.73 -2.06
CA LEU A 171 21.12 8.15 -2.39
C LEU A 171 20.70 9.08 -1.24
N VAL A 172 19.75 8.66 -0.41
CA VAL A 172 19.22 9.47 0.69
C VAL A 172 20.12 9.33 1.92
N ASN A 173 20.42 10.44 2.60
CA ASN A 173 21.11 10.38 3.88
C ASN A 173 20.27 9.64 4.94
N GLY A 174 20.78 8.52 5.44
CA GLY A 174 20.05 7.61 6.32
C GLY A 174 18.98 6.79 5.59
N GLY A 175 19.11 6.60 4.27
CA GLY A 175 18.18 5.80 3.47
C GLY A 175 18.06 4.34 3.93
N ASP A 176 19.09 3.79 4.57
CA ASP A 176 19.07 2.48 5.23
C ASP A 176 18.06 2.39 6.39
N LYS A 177 17.70 3.51 7.02
CA LYS A 177 16.65 3.60 8.05
C LYS A 177 15.25 3.72 7.45
N LEU A 178 15.14 4.18 6.20
CA LEU A 178 13.88 4.32 5.47
C LEU A 178 13.51 3.04 4.72
N PHE A 179 14.49 2.45 4.03
CA PHE A 179 14.29 1.35 3.10
C PHE A 179 15.07 0.09 3.50
N SER A 180 14.48 -1.08 3.27
CA SER A 180 15.17 -2.37 3.39
C SER A 180 16.11 -2.60 2.20
N PRO A 181 17.04 -3.57 2.27
CA PRO A 181 17.88 -3.97 1.12
C PRO A 181 17.09 -4.38 -0.13
N ILE A 182 15.85 -4.86 0.04
CA ILE A 182 14.95 -5.29 -1.03
C ILE A 182 14.10 -4.11 -1.57
N GLY A 183 14.16 -2.94 -0.93
CA GLY A 183 13.38 -1.75 -1.34
C GLY A 183 12.06 -1.59 -0.59
N GLU A 184 11.83 -2.32 0.50
CA GLU A 184 10.65 -2.15 1.35
C GLU A 184 10.74 -0.87 2.17
N VAL A 185 9.63 -0.13 2.30
CA VAL A 185 9.57 0.99 3.25
C VAL A 185 9.39 0.43 4.66
N LYS A 186 10.36 0.67 5.55
CA LYS A 186 10.38 0.06 6.89
C LYS A 186 9.16 0.42 7.74
N MET A 187 8.67 1.65 7.61
CA MET A 187 7.49 2.16 8.31
C MET A 187 6.14 1.76 7.67
N SER A 188 6.15 1.06 6.53
CA SER A 188 4.90 0.62 5.89
C SER A 188 4.22 -0.46 6.71
N ILE A 189 2.90 -0.33 6.88
CA ILE A 189 2.04 -1.32 7.53
C ILE A 189 1.91 -2.53 6.61
N ALA A 190 1.50 -2.33 5.36
CA ALA A 190 1.49 -3.39 4.36
C ALA A 190 2.85 -3.51 3.68
N LYS A 191 3.42 -4.71 3.73
CA LYS A 191 4.71 -5.01 3.09
C LYS A 191 4.51 -5.13 1.59
N TYR A 192 5.28 -4.36 0.82
CA TYR A 192 5.15 -4.31 -0.64
C TYR A 192 5.53 -5.63 -1.32
N VAL A 193 6.44 -6.40 -0.72
CA VAL A 193 6.81 -7.76 -1.17
C VAL A 193 5.62 -8.70 -1.01
N SER A 194 4.94 -8.70 0.14
CA SER A 194 3.74 -9.53 0.31
C SER A 194 2.63 -9.17 -0.68
N ARG A 195 2.49 -7.87 -0.98
CA ARG A 195 1.55 -7.37 -2.00
C ARG A 195 1.95 -7.85 -3.40
N TYR A 196 3.25 -7.83 -3.73
CA TYR A 196 3.79 -8.36 -4.97
C TYR A 196 3.60 -9.87 -5.10
N ASP A 197 3.83 -10.63 -4.02
CA ASP A 197 3.65 -12.08 -3.99
C ASP A 197 2.19 -12.45 -4.29
N GLY A 198 1.22 -11.74 -3.70
CA GLY A 198 -0.20 -11.96 -4.00
C GLY A 198 -0.57 -11.72 -5.47
N ILE A 199 0.14 -10.84 -6.18
CA ILE A 199 -0.05 -10.64 -7.63
C ILE A 199 0.58 -11.80 -8.43
N ASN A 200 1.71 -12.33 -7.97
CA ASN A 200 2.34 -13.49 -8.59
C ASN A 200 1.50 -14.76 -8.43
N ASP A 201 0.85 -14.92 -7.28
CA ASP A 201 -0.09 -16.01 -7.05
C ASP A 201 -1.23 -15.97 -8.09
N VAL A 202 -1.83 -14.80 -8.30
CA VAL A 202 -2.84 -14.56 -9.35
C VAL A 202 -2.31 -14.88 -10.75
N SER A 203 -1.06 -14.51 -11.05
CA SER A 203 -0.43 -14.87 -12.33
C SER A 203 -0.33 -16.39 -12.50
N SER A 204 0.08 -17.09 -11.45
CA SER A 204 0.23 -18.55 -11.49
C SER A 204 -1.10 -19.28 -11.65
N ASP A 205 -2.18 -18.75 -11.05
CA ASP A 205 -3.53 -19.27 -11.21
C ASP A 205 -4.02 -19.07 -12.66
N ASN A 206 -3.75 -17.90 -13.25
CA ASN A 206 -4.09 -17.60 -14.65
C ASN A 206 -3.36 -18.53 -15.63
N ASP A 207 -2.08 -18.84 -15.36
CA ASP A 207 -1.28 -19.75 -16.19
C ASP A 207 -1.84 -21.19 -16.10
N GLN A 208 -2.22 -21.65 -14.90
CA GLN A 208 -2.85 -22.96 -14.70
C GLN A 208 -4.21 -23.07 -15.41
N LEU A 209 -5.04 -22.02 -15.31
CA LEU A 209 -6.33 -21.97 -16.03
C LEU A 209 -6.13 -22.06 -17.55
N THR A 210 -5.16 -21.30 -18.08
CA THR A 210 -4.84 -21.32 -19.51
C THR A 210 -4.39 -22.71 -19.97
N LEU A 211 -3.55 -23.38 -19.18
CA LEU A 211 -3.10 -24.75 -19.45
C LEU A 211 -4.26 -25.76 -19.41
N SER A 212 -5.21 -25.61 -18.48
CA SER A 212 -6.37 -26.50 -18.40
C SER A 212 -7.27 -26.40 -19.63
N ILE A 213 -7.54 -25.18 -20.11
CA ILE A 213 -8.36 -24.93 -21.31
C ILE A 213 -7.69 -25.54 -22.54
N LEU A 214 -6.39 -25.34 -22.71
CA LEU A 214 -5.62 -25.89 -23.82
C LEU A 214 -5.53 -27.43 -23.79
N GLY A 215 -5.52 -28.02 -22.59
CA GLY A 215 -5.53 -29.47 -22.42
C GLY A 215 -6.85 -30.12 -22.84
N ASP A 216 -7.97 -29.44 -22.56
CA ASP A 216 -9.31 -29.91 -22.95
C ASP A 216 -9.54 -29.80 -24.47
N ASP A 217 -9.03 -28.76 -25.11
CA ASP A 217 -9.11 -28.57 -26.57
C ASP A 217 -8.30 -29.62 -27.36
N LEU A 218 -7.25 -30.20 -26.77
CA LEU A 218 -6.44 -31.26 -27.40
C LEU A 218 -7.00 -32.67 -27.17
N ALA A 219 -8.02 -32.81 -26.32
CA ALA A 219 -8.66 -34.09 -25.99
C ALA A 219 -9.98 -34.33 -26.75
N GLN A 220 -10.42 -33.37 -27.58
CA GLN A 220 -11.54 -33.49 -28.53
C GLN A 220 -11.06 -33.75 -29.96
#